data_AF-A0A9D1DBU1-F1
#
_entry.id   AF-A0A9D1DBU1-F1
#
_cell.length_a   1.000
_cell.length_b   1.000
_cell.length_c   1.000
_cell.angle_alpha   90.00
_cell.angle_beta   90.00
_cell.angle_gamma   90.00
#
_symmetry.space_group_name_H-M   'P 1'
#
loop_
_entity.id
_entity.type
_entity.pdbx_description
1 polymer ?
#
loop_
_entity_poly.entity_id
_entity_poly.type
_entity_poly.pdbx_seq_one_letter_code
_entity_poly.pdbx_strand_id
1 'polypeptide(L)'
;MNLAKNKVSKHFKKYNQLANRVVEYALEHKFAVFFNSYDYGLNIIEEAGMKDFFLVSDSFLYKNCELLNTTEFARKMLKDEMFDTKKAFFRKYRIFNELLNIIFEYEVSEIEIYFTDDAENLSEFDVIQTTKENFLLDLYNAVEAAVPEYAGLFPTVKFCIKK
;
A
#
# COMPACT_ATOMS: atom_id res chain seq x y z
N MET A 1 -25.62 -33.81 17.65
CA MET A 1 -24.50 -33.57 16.71
C MET A 1 -25.01 -32.63 15.61
N ASN A 2 -24.18 -31.67 15.19
CA ASN A 2 -24.39 -30.77 14.03
C ASN A 2 -25.42 -29.64 14.14
N LEU A 3 -24.89 -28.41 14.18
CA LEU A 3 -25.36 -27.23 13.41
C LEU A 3 -24.32 -26.09 13.42
N ALA A 4 -23.32 -26.13 14.32
CA ALA A 4 -22.26 -25.12 14.41
C ALA A 4 -21.09 -25.29 13.40
N LYS A 5 -21.00 -26.42 12.68
CA LYS A 5 -19.84 -26.73 11.81
C LYS A 5 -19.97 -26.27 10.34
N ASN A 6 -21.15 -25.80 9.90
CA ASN A 6 -21.40 -25.45 8.49
C ASN A 6 -21.37 -23.95 8.16
N LYS A 7 -20.88 -23.10 9.07
CA LYS A 7 -20.82 -21.63 8.91
C LYS A 7 -19.44 -21.05 9.19
N VAL A 8 -18.37 -21.71 8.71
CA VAL A 8 -17.25 -20.88 8.25
C VAL A 8 -17.84 -20.08 7.09
N SER A 9 -18.20 -18.82 7.33
CA SER A 9 -19.00 -18.03 6.40
C SER A 9 -18.30 -18.01 5.03
N LYS A 10 -19.06 -18.06 3.93
CA LYS A 10 -18.50 -17.96 2.57
C LYS A 10 -17.55 -16.76 2.44
N HIS A 11 -17.87 -15.70 3.17
CA HIS A 11 -17.06 -14.51 3.36
C HIS A 11 -15.70 -14.83 3.99
N PHE A 12 -15.64 -15.48 5.16
CA PHE A 12 -14.36 -15.89 5.78
C PHE A 12 -13.49 -16.73 4.84
N LYS A 13 -14.09 -17.68 4.11
CA LYS A 13 -13.32 -18.51 3.16
C LYS A 13 -12.66 -17.66 2.07
N LYS A 14 -13.38 -16.68 1.51
CA LYS A 14 -12.85 -15.78 0.50
C LYS A 14 -11.75 -14.87 1.05
N TYR A 15 -11.94 -14.30 2.24
CA TYR A 15 -10.91 -13.48 2.90
C TYR A 15 -9.66 -14.29 3.23
N ASN A 16 -9.81 -15.52 3.70
CA ASN A 16 -8.67 -16.39 3.96
C ASN A 16 -7.92 -16.78 2.67
N GLN A 17 -8.64 -16.98 1.56
CA GLN A 17 -8.02 -17.20 0.25
C GLN A 17 -7.26 -15.96 -0.24
N LEU A 18 -7.85 -14.77 -0.08
CA LEU A 18 -7.18 -13.50 -0.39
C LEU A 18 -5.90 -13.34 0.44
N ALA A 19 -5.98 -13.51 1.76
CA ALA A 19 -4.84 -13.41 2.66
C ALA A 19 -3.73 -14.39 2.26
N ASN A 20 -4.06 -15.65 1.98
CA ASN A 20 -3.08 -16.65 1.54
C ASN A 20 -2.38 -16.25 0.23
N ARG A 21 -3.14 -15.74 -0.76
CA ARG A 21 -2.55 -15.30 -2.04
C ARG A 21 -1.66 -14.08 -1.87
N VAL A 22 -2.05 -13.14 -1.02
CA VAL A 22 -1.23 -11.97 -0.69
C VAL A 22 0.07 -12.42 -0.01
N VAL A 23 0.02 -13.36 0.93
CA VAL A 23 1.22 -13.92 1.58
C VAL A 23 2.13 -14.65 0.59
N GLU A 24 1.55 -15.52 -0.25
CA GLU A 24 2.30 -16.26 -1.28
C GLU A 24 3.03 -15.31 -2.21
N TYR A 25 2.31 -14.31 -2.75
CA TYR A 25 2.90 -13.29 -3.61
C TYR A 25 3.98 -12.47 -2.88
N ALA A 26 3.77 -12.12 -1.61
CA ALA A 26 4.75 -11.41 -0.79
C ALA A 26 6.06 -12.19 -0.63
N LEU A 27 5.98 -13.49 -0.34
CA LEU A 27 7.14 -14.38 -0.22
C LEU A 27 7.92 -14.48 -1.54
N GLU A 28 7.21 -14.60 -2.67
CA GLU A 28 7.84 -14.65 -4.01
C GLU A 28 8.59 -13.36 -4.36
N HIS A 29 8.07 -12.21 -3.90
CA HIS A 29 8.61 -10.88 -4.20
C HIS A 29 9.46 -10.29 -3.06
N LYS A 30 9.78 -11.10 -2.04
CA LYS A 30 10.67 -10.76 -0.92
C LYS A 30 10.21 -9.56 -0.10
N PHE A 31 8.90 -9.45 0.15
CA PHE A 31 8.35 -8.51 1.12
C PHE A 31 7.47 -9.26 2.12
N ALA A 32 7.15 -8.61 3.23
CA ALA A 32 6.34 -9.13 4.31
C ALA A 32 4.97 -8.44 4.32
N VAL A 33 3.98 -9.19 4.79
CA VAL A 33 2.63 -8.72 5.01
C VAL A 33 2.21 -9.05 6.43
N PHE A 34 1.72 -8.05 7.16
CA PHE A 34 1.26 -8.20 8.54
C PHE A 34 -0.23 -7.85 8.63
N PHE A 35 -1.08 -8.87 8.73
CA PHE A 35 -2.53 -8.69 8.85
C PHE A 35 -2.91 -8.21 10.24
N ASN A 36 -3.82 -7.22 10.30
CA ASN A 36 -4.42 -6.71 11.53
C ASN A 36 -3.38 -6.38 12.63
N SER A 37 -2.23 -5.84 12.22
CA SER A 37 -1.12 -5.49 13.09
C SER A 37 -1.18 -4.01 13.46
N TYR A 38 -1.28 -3.71 14.75
CA TYR A 38 -1.33 -2.34 15.28
C TYR A 38 0.05 -1.76 15.64
N ASP A 39 1.12 -2.53 15.47
CA ASP A 39 2.48 -2.14 15.85
C ASP A 39 3.05 -0.94 15.05
N TYR A 40 2.39 -0.54 13.96
CA TYR A 40 2.72 0.64 13.17
C TYR A 40 1.44 1.32 12.72
N GLY A 41 1.39 2.66 12.83
CA GLY A 41 0.22 3.45 12.43
C GLY A 41 -1.01 3.26 13.33
N LEU A 42 -0.84 2.92 14.62
CA LEU A 42 -1.93 2.69 15.58
C LEU A 42 -3.01 3.79 15.52
N ASN A 43 -2.60 5.06 15.63
CA ASN A 43 -3.53 6.19 15.61
C ASN A 43 -4.31 6.26 14.29
N ILE A 44 -3.63 6.09 13.15
CA ILE A 44 -4.24 6.08 11.82
C ILE A 44 -5.25 4.94 11.69
N ILE A 45 -4.89 3.74 12.14
CA ILE A 45 -5.74 2.53 12.08
C ILE A 45 -7.00 2.73 12.93
N GLU A 46 -6.85 3.23 14.15
CA GLU A 46 -7.98 3.47 15.07
C GLU A 46 -8.88 4.60 14.57
N GLU A 47 -8.31 5.73 14.15
CA GLU A 47 -9.06 6.89 13.67
C GLU A 47 -9.82 6.57 12.38
N ALA A 48 -9.22 5.80 11.45
CA ALA A 48 -9.90 5.34 10.24
C ALA A 48 -10.90 4.21 10.50
N GLY A 49 -10.90 3.62 11.69
CA GLY A 49 -11.77 2.50 12.05
C GLY A 49 -11.51 1.26 11.19
N MET A 50 -10.26 0.98 10.83
CA MET A 50 -9.91 -0.13 9.95
C MET A 50 -10.21 -1.47 10.61
N LYS A 51 -10.90 -2.36 9.89
CA LYS A 51 -11.28 -3.70 10.38
C LYS A 51 -10.56 -4.83 9.67
N ASP A 52 -10.38 -4.67 8.36
CA ASP A 52 -9.73 -5.64 7.49
C ASP A 52 -8.57 -4.94 6.79
N PHE A 53 -7.38 -5.06 7.34
CA PHE A 53 -6.20 -4.37 6.83
C PHE A 53 -4.94 -5.22 6.94
N PHE A 54 -3.92 -4.83 6.18
CA PHE A 54 -2.59 -5.38 6.32
C PHE A 54 -1.53 -4.32 6.05
N LEU A 55 -0.39 -4.46 6.71
CA LEU A 55 0.79 -3.65 6.48
C LEU A 55 1.71 -4.37 5.50
N VAL A 56 2.37 -3.62 4.62
CA VAL A 56 3.39 -4.12 3.70
C VAL A 56 4.75 -3.58 4.15
N SER A 57 5.76 -4.44 4.21
CA SER A 57 7.13 -4.05 4.54
C SER A 57 8.13 -4.83 3.71
N ASP A 58 9.29 -4.28 3.39
CA ASP A 58 10.42 -4.98 2.77
C ASP A 58 11.23 -5.83 3.75
N SER A 59 10.78 -5.96 5.01
CA SER A 59 11.38 -6.84 6.02
C SER A 59 10.36 -7.75 6.70
N PHE A 60 10.72 -9.02 6.88
CA PHE A 60 9.92 -9.98 7.67
C PHE A 60 10.00 -9.75 9.18
N LEU A 61 11.01 -9.00 9.64
CA LEU A 61 11.28 -8.78 11.06
C LEU A 61 10.85 -7.40 11.53
N TYR A 62 10.91 -6.41 10.64
CA TYR A 62 10.70 -5.00 10.96
C TYR A 62 9.59 -4.46 10.06
N LYS A 63 8.70 -3.63 10.62
CA LYS A 63 7.54 -3.10 9.89
C LYS A 63 7.84 -1.76 9.21
N ASN A 64 8.64 -0.92 9.85
CA ASN A 64 9.14 0.33 9.27
C ASN A 64 10.54 0.09 8.67
N CYS A 65 10.66 0.16 7.34
CA CYS A 65 11.86 -0.16 6.57
C CYS A 65 11.90 0.66 5.25
N GLU A 66 12.76 0.28 4.31
CA GLU A 66 13.16 1.09 3.16
C GLU A 66 12.24 0.94 1.93
N LEU A 67 11.10 0.24 2.07
CA LEU A 67 10.14 0.03 0.99
C LEU A 67 9.78 1.35 0.28
N LEU A 68 9.52 2.40 1.06
CA LEU A 68 9.14 3.72 0.56
C LEU A 68 10.32 4.66 0.29
N ASN A 69 11.56 4.17 0.21
CA ASN A 69 12.70 5.05 -0.05
C ASN A 69 12.67 5.61 -1.48
N THR A 70 12.39 6.91 -1.60
CA THR A 70 12.34 7.68 -2.86
C THR A 70 13.56 8.54 -3.13
N THR A 71 14.58 8.50 -2.28
CA THR A 71 15.77 9.35 -2.36
C THR A 71 16.45 9.30 -3.74
N GLU A 72 16.54 8.11 -4.33
CA GLU A 72 17.13 7.95 -5.68
C GLU A 72 16.32 8.67 -6.75
N PHE A 73 14.98 8.60 -6.69
CA PHE A 73 14.11 9.25 -7.67
C PHE A 73 14.13 10.77 -7.49
N ALA A 74 14.04 11.25 -6.25
CA ALA A 74 14.09 12.68 -5.96
C ALA A 74 15.38 13.33 -6.49
N ARG A 75 16.53 12.67 -6.30
CA ARG A 75 17.82 13.15 -6.85
C ARG A 75 17.85 13.21 -8.38
N LYS A 76 17.16 12.29 -9.07
CA LYS A 76 17.09 12.27 -10.53
C LYS A 76 16.08 13.29 -11.07
N MET A 77 14.96 13.48 -10.39
CA MET A 77 13.96 14.51 -10.70
C MET A 77 14.57 15.92 -10.62
N LEU A 78 15.37 16.21 -9.59
CA LEU A 78 16.09 17.49 -9.45
C LEU A 78 17.12 17.75 -10.57
N LYS A 79 17.55 16.71 -11.29
CA LYS A 79 18.49 16.80 -12.41
C LYS A 79 17.81 16.82 -13.79
N ASP A 80 16.48 16.89 -13.82
CA ASP A 80 15.65 16.89 -15.04
C ASP A 80 15.76 15.59 -15.88
N GLU A 81 16.12 14.47 -15.25
CA GLU A 81 16.19 13.13 -15.89
C GLU A 81 14.81 12.41 -15.84
N MET A 82 13.73 13.11 -16.23
CA MET A 82 12.35 12.70 -15.91
C MET A 82 11.92 11.34 -16.52
N PHE A 83 12.21 11.11 -17.81
CA PHE A 83 11.71 9.92 -18.51
C PHE A 83 12.27 8.60 -17.95
N ASP A 84 13.59 8.55 -17.71
CA ASP A 84 14.24 7.38 -17.12
C ASP A 84 13.85 7.18 -15.66
N THR A 85 13.58 8.27 -14.94
CA THR A 85 13.13 8.23 -13.55
C THR A 85 11.75 7.59 -13.42
N LYS A 86 10.77 8.01 -14.23
CA LYS A 86 9.42 7.45 -14.21
C LYS A 86 9.42 5.96 -14.50
N LYS A 87 10.17 5.52 -15.51
CA LYS A 87 10.30 4.09 -15.85
C LYS A 87 10.93 3.28 -14.72
N ALA A 88 11.97 3.82 -14.08
CA ALA A 88 12.60 3.17 -12.94
C ALA A 88 11.67 3.09 -11.72
N PHE A 89 10.91 4.15 -11.44
CA PHE A 89 9.90 4.20 -10.39
C PHE A 89 8.83 3.12 -10.61
N PHE A 90 8.28 3.06 -11.81
CA PHE A 90 7.23 2.11 -12.16
C PHE A 90 7.71 0.66 -12.02
N ARG A 91 8.99 0.41 -12.34
CA ARG A 91 9.59 -0.92 -12.15
C ARG A 91 9.77 -1.26 -10.67
N LYS A 92 10.24 -0.32 -9.84
CA LYS A 92 10.45 -0.56 -8.40
C LYS A 92 9.12 -0.81 -7.68
N TYR A 93 8.11 0.01 -7.96
CA TYR A 93 6.83 0.01 -7.25
C TYR A 93 5.72 -0.79 -7.96
N ARG A 94 6.07 -1.59 -8.97
CA ARG A 94 5.14 -2.47 -9.69
C ARG A 94 4.37 -3.41 -8.77
N ILE A 95 4.97 -3.81 -7.64
CA ILE A 95 4.35 -4.69 -6.64
C ILE A 95 3.00 -4.17 -6.14
N PHE A 96 2.78 -2.85 -6.07
CA PHE A 96 1.51 -2.30 -5.60
C PHE A 96 0.39 -2.57 -6.61
N ASN A 97 0.64 -2.39 -7.91
CA ASN A 97 -0.35 -2.73 -8.94
C ASN A 97 -0.66 -4.23 -8.97
N GLU A 98 0.35 -5.07 -8.73
CA GLU A 98 0.16 -6.52 -8.68
C GLU A 98 -0.64 -6.95 -7.45
N LEU A 99 -0.39 -6.35 -6.29
CA LEU A 99 -1.22 -6.53 -5.10
C LEU A 99 -2.67 -6.08 -5.34
N LEU A 100 -2.88 -4.91 -5.94
CA LEU A 100 -4.22 -4.43 -6.29
C LEU A 100 -4.94 -5.39 -7.23
N ASN A 101 -4.25 -5.97 -8.22
CA ASN A 101 -4.83 -6.99 -9.09
C ASN A 101 -5.30 -8.21 -8.28
N ILE A 102 -4.48 -8.72 -7.36
CA ILE A 102 -4.85 -9.84 -6.48
C ILE A 102 -6.08 -9.48 -5.64
N ILE A 103 -6.12 -8.30 -5.04
CA ILE A 103 -7.21 -7.90 -4.14
C ILE A 103 -8.52 -7.73 -4.93
N PHE A 104 -8.48 -7.05 -6.06
CA PHE A 104 -9.67 -6.78 -6.88
C PHE A 104 -10.21 -7.99 -7.64
N GLU A 105 -9.51 -9.13 -7.65
CA GLU A 105 -10.09 -10.42 -8.09
C GLU A 105 -11.17 -10.93 -7.13
N TYR A 106 -11.22 -10.41 -5.90
CA TYR A 106 -12.23 -10.74 -4.90
C TYR A 106 -13.38 -9.72 -4.88
N GLU A 107 -14.36 -9.91 -4.00
CA GLU A 107 -15.53 -9.03 -3.82
C GLU A 107 -15.14 -7.76 -3.02
N VAL A 108 -14.12 -7.05 -3.51
CA VAL A 108 -13.66 -5.75 -3.00
C VAL A 108 -13.94 -4.70 -4.07
N SER A 109 -14.68 -3.65 -3.71
CA SER A 109 -15.03 -2.56 -4.63
C SER A 109 -14.11 -1.35 -4.50
N GLU A 110 -13.52 -1.17 -3.32
CA GLU A 110 -12.66 -0.03 -2.99
C GLU A 110 -11.61 -0.46 -1.95
N ILE A 111 -10.42 0.12 -2.06
CA ILE A 111 -9.31 -0.06 -1.13
C ILE A 111 -8.78 1.31 -0.76
N GLU A 112 -8.44 1.49 0.51
CA GLU A 112 -7.69 2.65 0.97
C GLU A 112 -6.25 2.24 1.24
N ILE A 113 -5.28 3.00 0.71
CA ILE A 113 -3.86 2.83 0.98
C ILE A 113 -3.32 4.10 1.61
N TYR A 114 -2.66 3.95 2.75
CA TYR A 114 -2.06 5.03 3.52
C TYR A 114 -0.54 4.94 3.39
N PHE A 115 0.08 5.99 2.86
CA PHE A 115 1.53 6.14 2.83
C PHE A 115 1.92 7.29 3.75
N THR A 116 2.86 7.05 4.65
CA THR A 116 3.41 8.08 5.51
C THR A 116 4.73 7.63 6.12
N ASP A 117 5.62 8.58 6.39
CA ASP A 117 6.85 8.39 7.16
C ASP A 117 6.65 8.75 8.64
N ASP A 118 5.77 9.71 8.94
CA ASP A 118 5.65 10.32 10.28
C ASP A 118 4.23 10.74 10.72
N ALA A 119 3.19 10.52 9.92
CA ALA A 119 1.87 11.07 10.22
C ALA A 119 1.23 10.44 11.46
N GLU A 120 0.68 11.29 12.32
CA GLU A 120 0.07 10.86 13.58
C GLU A 120 -1.46 10.77 13.52
N ASN A 121 -2.10 11.43 12.54
CA ASN A 121 -3.56 11.51 12.42
C ASN A 121 -4.03 11.70 10.97
N LEU A 122 -5.31 11.41 10.71
CA LEU A 122 -5.87 11.37 9.35
C LEU A 122 -5.91 12.74 8.66
N SER A 123 -5.93 13.83 9.41
CA SER A 123 -5.96 15.19 8.86
C SER A 123 -4.67 15.57 8.13
N GLU A 124 -3.57 14.85 8.35
CA GLU A 124 -2.28 15.11 7.72
C GLU A 124 -2.16 14.47 6.33
N PHE A 125 -3.13 13.64 5.94
CA PHE A 125 -3.11 12.93 4.67
C PHE A 125 -3.78 13.73 3.56
N ASP A 126 -3.02 14.02 2.51
CA ASP A 126 -3.60 14.42 1.24
C ASP A 126 -4.37 13.23 0.64
N VAL A 127 -5.64 13.46 0.28
CA VAL A 127 -6.51 12.40 -0.24
C VAL A 127 -6.53 12.41 -1.75
N ILE A 128 -6.08 11.31 -2.36
CA ILE A 128 -6.09 11.11 -3.81
C ILE A 128 -7.12 10.04 -4.17
N GLN A 129 -8.10 10.42 -4.99
CA GLN A 129 -9.07 9.50 -5.59
C GLN A 129 -8.50 8.97 -6.90
N THR A 130 -8.42 7.65 -7.05
CA THR A 130 -7.84 7.03 -8.25
C THR A 130 -8.52 5.71 -8.62
N THR A 131 -8.09 5.12 -9.73
CA THR A 131 -8.44 3.76 -10.14
C THR A 131 -7.21 2.88 -10.08
N LYS A 132 -7.43 1.56 -10.08
CA LYS A 132 -6.35 0.58 -10.15
C LYS A 132 -5.37 0.84 -11.31
N GLU A 133 -5.87 1.24 -12.47
CA GLU A 133 -5.06 1.48 -13.68
C GLU A 133 -4.18 2.72 -13.55
N ASN A 134 -4.67 3.75 -12.84
CA ASN A 134 -3.98 5.03 -12.70
C ASN A 134 -3.13 5.12 -11.43
N PHE A 135 -3.34 4.24 -10.46
CA PHE A 135 -2.72 4.29 -9.14
C PHE A 135 -1.21 4.56 -9.17
N LEU A 136 -0.43 3.79 -9.94
CA LEU A 136 1.03 3.94 -9.96
C LEU A 136 1.49 5.26 -10.61
N LEU A 137 0.71 5.79 -11.56
CA LEU A 137 0.96 7.09 -12.15
C LEU A 137 0.68 8.20 -11.13
N ASP A 138 -0.44 8.10 -10.41
CA ASP A 138 -0.80 9.09 -9.40
C ASP A 138 0.15 9.06 -8.20
N LEU A 139 0.64 7.88 -7.81
CA LEU A 139 1.70 7.71 -6.81
C LEU A 139 3.01 8.38 -7.26
N TYR A 140 3.41 8.22 -8.52
CA TYR A 140 4.57 8.91 -9.07
C TYR A 140 4.39 10.42 -9.02
N ASN A 141 3.24 10.93 -9.45
CA ASN A 141 2.94 12.36 -9.45
C ASN A 141 2.94 12.94 -8.02
N ALA A 142 2.42 12.20 -7.04
CA ALA A 142 2.46 12.59 -5.63
C ALA A 142 3.91 12.70 -5.11
N VAL A 143 4.75 11.72 -5.42
CA VAL A 143 6.18 11.75 -5.05
C VAL A 143 6.89 12.91 -5.74
N GLU A 144 6.65 13.11 -7.04
CA GLU A 144 7.24 14.20 -7.83
C GLU A 144 6.87 15.58 -7.28
N ALA A 145 5.60 15.78 -6.92
CA ALA A 145 5.13 17.01 -6.30
C ALA A 145 5.76 17.25 -4.91
N ALA A 146 6.09 16.19 -4.18
CA ALA A 146 6.69 16.26 -2.85
C ALA A 146 8.22 16.53 -2.88
N VAL A 147 8.90 16.32 -4.01
CA VAL A 147 10.37 16.48 -4.11
C VAL A 147 10.88 17.85 -3.63
N PRO A 148 10.27 19.00 -3.99
CA PRO A 148 10.75 20.31 -3.55
C PRO A 148 10.61 20.53 -2.04
N GLU A 149 9.61 19.90 -1.41
CA GLU A 149 9.21 20.18 -0.02
C GLU A 149 9.90 19.25 0.98
N TYR A 150 10.11 17.98 0.61
CA TYR A 150 10.49 16.95 1.58
C TYR A 150 11.89 16.35 1.36
N ALA A 151 12.75 16.99 0.58
CA ALA A 151 14.13 16.54 0.33
C ALA A 151 14.26 15.07 -0.13
N GLY A 152 13.20 14.51 -0.73
CA GLY A 152 13.16 13.12 -1.20
C GLY A 152 12.52 12.10 -0.25
N LEU A 153 11.91 12.53 0.87
CA LEU A 153 11.02 11.69 1.65
C LEU A 153 9.73 11.36 0.86
N PHE A 154 9.07 10.28 1.26
CA PHE A 154 7.82 9.86 0.65
C PHE A 154 6.68 10.79 1.11
N PRO A 155 5.72 11.15 0.23
CA PRO A 155 4.59 11.99 0.64
C PRO A 155 3.70 11.28 1.68
N THR A 156 3.10 12.06 2.57
CA THR A 156 1.99 11.62 3.44
C THR A 156 0.68 11.72 2.65
N VAL A 157 0.20 10.58 2.16
CA VAL A 157 -0.91 10.53 1.19
C VAL A 157 -1.79 9.30 1.39
N LYS A 158 -3.10 9.49 1.30
CA LYS A 158 -4.12 8.45 1.28
C LYS A 158 -4.66 8.29 -0.13
N PHE A 159 -4.51 7.10 -0.71
CA PHE A 159 -5.19 6.73 -1.96
C PHE A 159 -6.50 6.01 -1.68
N CYS A 160 -7.59 6.51 -2.24
CA CYS A 160 -8.86 5.79 -2.32
C CYS A 160 -8.99 5.22 -3.73
N ILE A 161 -8.84 3.90 -3.84
CA ILE A 161 -8.67 3.21 -5.12
C ILE A 161 -9.93 2.42 -5.41
N LYS A 162 -10.59 2.77 -6.52
CA LYS A 162 -11.72 2.00 -7.04
C LYS A 162 -11.23 0.95 -8.03
N LYS A 163 -11.97 -0.16 -8.07
CA LYS A 163 -11.75 -1.26 -9.01
C LYS A 163 -11.85 -0.80 -10.47
#